data_AF-A0A7Y2BYY2-F1
#
_entry.id   AF-A0A7Y2BYY2-F1
#
_cell.length_a   1.000
_cell.length_b   1.000
_cell.length_c   1.000
_cell.angle_alpha   90.00
_cell.angle_beta   90.00
_cell.angle_gamma   90.00
#
_symmetry.space_group_name_H-M   'P 1'
#
loop_
_entity.id
_entity.type
_entity.pdbx_description
1 polymer ?
#
loop_
_entity_poly.entity_id
_entity_poly.type
_entity_poly.pdbx_seq_one_letter_code
_entity_poly.pdbx_strand_id
1 'polypeptide(L)'
;MSKPKVLKDYDKLDEQILEQIKLNYPYGFEKHLILFKGPKKNLISALPFETEDRYYLVRMTREEAQDIVQEDDDYNDNGHLKSEVIEEYEGNLEELEEDL
;
A
#
# COMPACT_ATOMS: atom_id res chain seq x y z
N MET A 1 -20.06 12.67 1.15
CA MET A 1 -19.72 11.99 2.42
C MET A 1 -18.22 11.80 2.46
N SER A 2 -17.57 11.87 3.62
CA SER A 2 -16.14 11.52 3.72
C SER A 2 -16.01 10.01 3.87
N LYS A 3 -15.07 9.40 3.13
CA LYS A 3 -14.80 7.96 3.27
C LYS A 3 -14.33 7.66 4.69
N PRO A 4 -14.78 6.57 5.32
CA PRO A 4 -14.30 6.17 6.64
C PRO A 4 -12.78 6.00 6.61
N LYS A 5 -12.10 6.63 7.58
CA LYS A 5 -10.64 6.56 7.72
C LYS A 5 -10.26 5.34 8.56
N VAL A 6 -9.30 4.56 8.06
CA VAL A 6 -8.81 3.34 8.71
C VAL A 6 -7.29 3.42 8.88
N LEU A 7 -6.81 3.38 10.12
CA LEU A 7 -5.39 3.22 10.43
C LEU A 7 -5.12 1.71 10.60
N LYS A 8 -4.30 1.12 9.73
CA LYS A 8 -3.96 -0.32 9.76
C LYS A 8 -2.45 -0.49 9.57
N ASP A 9 -1.86 -1.54 10.12
CA ASP A 9 -0.48 -1.90 9.83
C ASP A 9 -0.39 -2.57 8.46
N TYR A 10 0.76 -2.43 7.78
CA TYR A 10 0.97 -3.02 6.45
C TYR A 10 0.72 -4.53 6.45
N ASP A 11 1.29 -5.27 7.41
CA ASP A 11 1.17 -6.73 7.56
C ASP A 11 -0.26 -7.23 7.82
N LYS A 12 -1.17 -6.31 8.17
CA LYS A 12 -2.57 -6.63 8.47
C LYS A 12 -3.51 -6.23 7.36
N LEU A 13 -3.02 -5.64 6.27
CA LEU A 13 -3.84 -5.32 5.13
C LEU A 13 -4.33 -6.59 4.45
N ASP A 14 -5.48 -6.48 3.81
CA ASP A 14 -6.01 -7.55 3.00
C ASP A 14 -5.21 -7.59 1.69
N GLU A 15 -4.99 -8.77 1.12
CA GLU A 15 -4.10 -9.00 -0.02
C GLU A 15 -4.43 -8.08 -1.21
N GLN A 16 -5.71 -7.97 -1.55
CA GLN A 16 -6.22 -7.06 -2.59
C GLN A 16 -5.78 -5.59 -2.37
N ILE A 17 -5.73 -5.13 -1.12
CA ILE A 17 -5.30 -3.76 -0.82
C ILE A 17 -3.78 -3.63 -0.98
N LEU A 18 -3.03 -4.68 -0.64
CA LEU A 18 -1.58 -4.72 -0.85
C LEU A 18 -1.26 -4.66 -2.35
N GLU A 19 -1.93 -5.49 -3.17
CA GLU A 19 -1.79 -5.48 -4.63
C GLU A 19 -2.06 -4.09 -5.22
N GLN A 20 -3.19 -3.47 -4.84
CA GLN A 20 -3.51 -2.12 -5.31
C GLN A 20 -2.47 -1.07 -4.87
N ILE A 21 -1.93 -1.17 -3.64
CA ILE A 21 -0.83 -0.30 -3.19
C ILE A 21 0.40 -0.50 -4.08
N LYS A 22 0.79 -1.75 -4.34
CA LYS A 22 1.95 -2.08 -5.18
C LYS A 22 1.77 -1.52 -6.60
N LEU A 23 0.58 -1.69 -7.20
CA LEU A 23 0.24 -1.13 -8.51
C LEU A 23 0.29 0.41 -8.55
N ASN A 24 -0.17 1.08 -7.48
CA ASN A 24 -0.16 2.55 -7.40
C ASN A 24 1.24 3.11 -7.15
N TYR A 25 2.12 2.33 -6.52
CA TYR A 25 3.49 2.71 -6.18
C TYR A 25 4.51 1.69 -6.71
N PRO A 26 4.61 1.50 -8.04
CA PRO A 26 5.44 0.46 -8.63
C PRO A 26 6.95 0.73 -8.44
N TYR A 27 7.33 1.94 -8.03
CA TYR A 27 8.71 2.34 -7.73
C TYR A 27 8.98 2.44 -6.22
N GLY A 28 8.13 1.78 -5.42
CA GLY A 28 8.14 1.85 -3.97
C GLY A 28 7.39 3.06 -3.40
N PHE A 29 7.02 2.95 -2.12
CA PHE A 29 6.12 3.89 -1.45
C PHE A 29 6.78 4.71 -0.32
N GLU A 30 8.06 4.48 0.01
CA GLU A 30 8.78 5.14 1.12
C GLU A 30 8.63 6.68 1.13
N LYS A 31 8.59 7.31 -0.06
CA LYS A 31 8.60 8.76 -0.28
C LYS A 31 7.20 9.36 -0.14
N HIS A 32 6.18 8.52 -0.13
CA HIS A 32 4.77 8.88 -0.05
C HIS A 32 4.22 8.81 1.38
N LEU A 33 5.03 8.35 2.35
CA LEU A 33 4.67 8.32 3.76
C LEU A 33 4.51 9.75 4.31
N ILE A 34 3.46 9.95 5.10
CA ILE A 34 3.21 11.18 5.84
C ILE A 34 3.42 10.97 7.34
N LEU A 35 3.90 12.01 8.03
CA LEU A 35 4.03 12.03 9.49
C LEU A 35 2.92 12.86 10.13
N PHE A 36 2.25 12.31 11.14
CA PHE A 36 1.23 13.01 11.90
C PHE A 36 1.27 12.63 13.38
N LYS A 37 0.64 13.46 14.24
CA LYS A 37 0.49 13.15 15.66
C LYS A 37 -0.72 12.23 15.85
N GLY A 38 -0.48 11.04 16.36
CA GLY A 38 -1.51 10.10 16.76
C GLY A 38 -2.29 10.55 18.01
N PRO A 39 -3.36 9.82 18.37
CA PRO A 39 -4.20 10.15 19.53
C PRO A 39 -3.42 10.14 20.86
N LYS A 40 -2.32 9.40 20.94
CA LYS A 40 -1.43 9.33 22.11
C LYS A 40 -0.28 10.35 22.07
N LYS A 41 -0.35 11.37 21.21
CA LYS A 41 0.72 12.37 20.97
C LYS A 41 2.05 11.79 20.46
N ASN A 42 2.07 10.52 20.06
CA ASN A 42 3.20 9.91 19.36
C ASN A 42 3.21 10.35 17.90
N LEU A 43 4.40 10.49 17.30
CA LEU A 43 4.53 10.65 15.86
C LEU A 43 4.28 9.30 15.20
N ILE A 44 3.37 9.28 14.23
CA ILE A 44 3.02 8.11 13.43
C ILE A 44 3.38 8.45 11.98
N SER A 45 4.07 7.52 11.34
CA SER A 45 4.31 7.52 9.90
C SER A 45 3.32 6.57 9.24
N ALA A 46 2.70 6.98 8.14
CA ALA A 46 1.79 6.13 7.39
C ALA A 46 1.73 6.51 5.90
N LEU A 47 1.48 5.51 5.04
CA LEU A 47 1.11 5.71 3.64
C LEU A 47 -0.39 6.04 3.54
N PRO A 48 -0.77 7.23 3.06
CA PRO A 48 -2.15 7.52 2.73
C PRO A 48 -2.55 6.80 1.43
N PHE A 49 -3.60 5.99 1.48
CA PHE A 49 -4.09 5.24 0.34
C PHE A 49 -5.61 5.26 0.31
N GLU A 50 -6.21 5.66 -0.81
CA GLU A 50 -7.66 5.80 -0.94
C GLU A 50 -8.21 4.72 -1.87
N THR A 51 -9.16 3.94 -1.37
CA THR A 51 -9.94 2.97 -2.15
C THR A 51 -11.35 3.50 -2.37
N GLU A 52 -12.19 2.79 -3.12
CA GLU A 52 -13.58 3.18 -3.34
C GLU A 52 -14.35 3.33 -2.02
N ASP A 53 -14.15 2.41 -1.08
CA ASP A 53 -14.90 2.35 0.17
C ASP A 53 -14.28 3.14 1.32
N ARG A 54 -12.94 3.20 1.37
CA ARG A 54 -12.22 3.60 2.60
C ARG A 54 -10.99 4.45 2.29
N TYR A 55 -10.59 5.23 3.28
CA TYR A 55 -9.33 5.95 3.26
C TYR A 55 -8.36 5.31 4.25
N TYR A 56 -7.37 4.58 3.75
CA TYR A 56 -6.35 3.92 4.55
C TYR A 56 -5.22 4.88 4.91
N LEU A 57 -4.78 4.76 6.17
CA LEU A 57 -3.49 5.23 6.65
C LEU A 57 -2.72 3.97 7.02
N VAL A 58 -1.86 3.50 6.13
CA VAL A 58 -1.11 2.27 6.32
C VAL A 58 0.15 2.57 7.11
N ARG A 59 0.18 2.17 8.38
CA ARG A 59 1.25 2.49 9.32
C ARG A 59 2.50 1.67 9.01
N MET A 60 3.60 2.36 8.77
CA MET A 60 4.95 1.84 8.66
C MET A 60 5.96 3.00 8.76
N THR A 61 7.18 2.71 9.15
CA THR A 61 8.33 3.60 9.07
C THR A 61 8.88 3.64 7.65
N ARG A 62 9.77 4.61 7.36
CA ARG A 62 10.43 4.68 6.05
C ARG A 62 11.39 3.52 5.81
N GLU A 63 12.02 3.03 6.87
CA GLU A 63 12.92 1.86 6.84
C GLU A 63 12.10 0.60 6.55
N GLU A 64 11.00 0.36 7.28
CA GLU A 64 10.08 -0.75 6.97
C GLU A 64 9.56 -0.68 5.53
N ALA A 65 9.22 0.52 5.00
CA ALA A 65 8.80 0.65 3.61
C ALA A 65 9.89 0.29 2.59
N GLN A 66 11.16 0.55 2.93
CA GLN A 66 12.31 0.18 2.11
C GLN A 66 12.55 -1.32 2.15
N ASP A 67 12.50 -1.90 3.34
CA ASP A 67 12.71 -3.32 3.58
C ASP A 67 11.62 -4.14 2.90
N ILE A 68 10.35 -3.72 3.01
CA ILE A 68 9.24 -4.36 2.29
C ILE A 68 9.54 -4.42 0.80
N VAL A 69 9.93 -3.31 0.16
CA VAL A 69 10.20 -3.32 -1.30
C VAL A 69 11.43 -4.14 -1.67
N GLN A 70 12.44 -4.23 -0.80
CA GLN A 70 13.69 -4.95 -1.07
C GLN A 70 13.58 -6.46 -0.82
N GLU A 71 12.76 -6.87 0.15
CA GLU A 71 12.59 -8.27 0.56
C GLU A 71 11.43 -8.96 -0.17
N ASP A 72 10.63 -8.21 -0.94
CA ASP A 72 9.46 -8.71 -1.64
C ASP A 72 9.82 -9.17 -3.05
N ASP A 73 9.55 -10.46 -3.31
CA ASP A 73 9.84 -11.14 -4.57
C ASP A 73 9.10 -10.53 -5.77
N ASP A 74 8.10 -9.69 -5.56
CA ASP A 74 7.39 -9.00 -6.63
C ASP A 74 8.19 -7.85 -7.25
N TYR A 75 9.19 -7.36 -6.52
CA TYR A 75 10.06 -6.29 -6.96
C TYR A 75 11.38 -6.84 -7.53
N ASN A 76 11.98 -6.11 -8.45
CA ASN A 76 13.33 -6.41 -8.96
C ASN A 76 14.41 -5.74 -8.10
N ASP A 77 15.68 -6.03 -8.41
CA ASP A 77 16.85 -5.49 -7.68
C ASP A 77 16.93 -3.96 -7.63
N ASN A 78 16.16 -3.25 -8.47
CA ASN A 78 16.09 -1.79 -8.46
C ASN A 78 14.92 -1.26 -7.60
N GLY A 79 14.18 -2.12 -6.92
CA GLY A 79 12.97 -1.76 -6.15
C GLY A 79 11.79 -1.37 -7.03
N HIS A 80 11.74 -1.88 -8.27
CA HIS A 80 10.61 -1.67 -9.18
C HIS A 80 9.77 -2.93 -9.28
N LEU A 81 8.45 -2.79 -9.21
CA LEU A 81 7.50 -3.88 -9.38
C LEU A 81 7.70 -4.51 -10.76
N LYS A 82 7.81 -5.84 -10.81
CA LYS A 82 8.04 -6.58 -12.04
C LYS A 82 6.84 -6.45 -12.98
N SER A 83 7.10 -6.35 -14.28
CA SER A 83 6.04 -6.21 -15.29
C SER A 83 5.06 -7.39 -15.28
N GLU A 84 5.56 -8.62 -15.07
CA GLU A 84 4.71 -9.81 -14.94
C GLU A 84 3.73 -9.72 -13.76
N VAL A 85 4.17 -9.14 -12.64
CA VAL A 85 3.35 -8.95 -11.44
C VAL A 85 2.32 -7.83 -11.65
N ILE A 86 2.69 -6.77 -12.37
CA ILE A 86 1.74 -5.71 -12.75
C ILE A 86 0.60 -6.31 -13.56
N GLU A 87 0.91 -7.09 -14.60
CA GLU A 87 -0.09 -7.75 -15.44
C GLU A 87 -0.99 -8.70 -14.63
N GLU A 88 -0.41 -9.46 -13.69
CA GLU A 88 -1.16 -10.34 -12.79
C GLU A 88 -2.15 -9.56 -11.90
N TYR A 89 -1.68 -8.51 -11.23
CA TYR A 89 -2.53 -7.73 -10.32
C TYR A 89 -3.59 -6.91 -11.06
N GLU A 90 -3.28 -6.37 -12.24
CA GLU A 90 -4.29 -5.72 -13.08
C GLU A 90 -5.36 -6.73 -13.50
N GLY A 91 -4.98 -7.95 -13.88
CA GLY A 91 -5.94 -9.03 -14.18
C GLY A 91 -6.80 -9.42 -12.98
N ASN A 92 -6.21 -9.58 -11.79
CA ASN A 92 -6.96 -9.86 -10.56
C ASN A 92 -7.97 -8.75 -10.24
N LEU A 93 -7.59 -7.48 -10.45
CA LEU A 93 -8.47 -6.34 -10.21
C LEU A 93 -9.65 -6.31 -11.19
N GLU A 94 -9.40 -6.56 -12.48
CA GLU A 94 -10.46 -6.66 -13.50
C GLU A 94 -11.46 -7.78 -13.17
N GLU A 95 -11.00 -8.97 -12.77
CA GLU A 95 -11.88 -10.09 -12.40
C GLU A 95 -12.79 -9.75 -11.20
N LEU A 96 -12.25 -9.02 -10.21
CA LEU A 96 -13.03 -8.59 -9.04
C LEU A 96 -14.09 -7.53 -9.36
N GLU A 97 -13.82 -6.64 -10.31
CA GLU A 97 -14.79 -5.65 -10.77
C GLU A 97 -15.92 -6.29 -11.58
N GLU A 98 -15.66 -7.38 -12.31
CA GLU A 98 -16.68 -8.11 -13.08
C GLU A 98 -17.67 -8.91 -12.20
N ASP A 99 -17.25 -9.32 -10.99
CA ASP A 99 -18.06 -10.10 -10.04
C ASP A 99 -18.97 -9.24 -9.12
N LEU A 100 -18.92 -7.90 -9.22
CA LEU A 100 -19.70 -6.92 -8.43
C LEU A 100 -20.98 -6.41 -9.13
#